data_AF-A0AAV9ZAT4-F1
#
_entry.id   AF-A0AAV9ZAT4-F1
#
_cell.length_a   1.000
_cell.length_b   1.000
_cell.length_c   1.000
_cell.angle_alpha   90.00
_cell.angle_beta   90.00
_cell.angle_gamma   90.00
#
_symmetry.space_group_name_H-M   'P 1'
#
loop_
_entity.id
_entity.type
_entity.pdbx_description
1 polymer ?
#
loop_
_entity_poly.entity_id
_entity_poly.type
_entity_poly.pdbx_seq_one_letter_code
_entity_poly.pdbx_strand_id
1 'polypeptide(L)'
;FDLFFLGRAIDHRQIITDFVGKHRDLHKHDLTVLDWESIILVTGWLKSFRTATTLMSTTKRPMLSFTHAIFRGLQEDLRTSLRDLPITTPSVLRNGLVDAHLKLSDYYYKFDESPYYTW
;
A
#
# COMPACT_ATOMS: atom_id res chain seq x y z
N PHE A 1 8.16 -9.96 6.02
CA PHE A 1 7.06 -10.04 5.03
C PHE A 1 7.65 -9.86 3.65
N ASP A 2 7.76 -10.93 2.88
CA ASP A 2 8.36 -10.88 1.56
C ASP A 2 7.27 -10.72 0.50
N LEU A 3 7.12 -9.49 -0.01
CA LEU A 3 6.21 -9.14 -1.12
C LEU A 3 6.50 -9.95 -2.39
N PHE A 4 7.64 -10.64 -2.47
CA PHE A 4 8.02 -11.48 -3.61
C PHE A 4 7.06 -12.65 -3.86
N PHE A 5 6.60 -13.32 -2.79
CA PHE A 5 5.65 -14.43 -2.94
C PHE A 5 4.26 -13.92 -3.33
N LEU A 6 3.85 -12.77 -2.81
CA LEU A 6 2.58 -12.14 -3.13
C LEU A 6 2.57 -11.62 -4.58
N GLY A 7 3.67 -11.02 -5.04
CA GLY A 7 3.85 -10.60 -6.43
C GLY A 7 3.74 -11.78 -7.40
N ARG A 8 4.44 -12.87 -7.12
CA ARG A 8 4.33 -14.10 -7.94
C ARG A 8 2.92 -14.68 -7.93
N ALA A 9 2.21 -14.62 -6.81
CA ALA A 9 0.82 -15.07 -6.73
C ALA A 9 -0.10 -14.22 -7.60
N ILE A 10 0.11 -12.90 -7.64
CA ILE A 10 -0.63 -11.98 -8.51
C ILE A 10 -0.31 -12.26 -9.99
N ASP A 11 0.96 -12.42 -10.35
CA ASP A 11 1.40 -12.68 -11.74
C ASP A 11 0.82 -13.99 -12.28
N HIS A 12 0.66 -14.99 -11.42
CA HIS A 12 0.11 -16.30 -11.76
C HIS A 12 -1.34 -16.51 -11.29
N ARG A 13 -2.10 -15.44 -11.03
CA ARG A 13 -3.46 -15.53 -10.46
C ARG A 13 -4.38 -16.51 -11.20
N GLN A 14 -4.33 -16.52 -12.53
CA GLN A 14 -5.17 -17.39 -13.35
C GLN A 14 -4.86 -18.87 -13.11
N ILE A 15 -3.58 -19.21 -13.02
CA ILE A 15 -3.13 -20.58 -12.78
C ILE A 15 -3.56 -21.03 -11.38
N ILE A 16 -3.49 -20.13 -10.39
CA ILE A 16 -3.91 -20.42 -9.01
C ILE A 16 -5.41 -20.65 -8.95
N THR A 17 -6.22 -19.77 -9.54
CA THR A 17 -7.68 -19.92 -9.57
C THR A 17 -8.10 -21.19 -10.31
N ASP A 18 -7.51 -21.48 -11.48
CA ASP A 18 -7.79 -22.69 -12.24
C ASP A 18 -7.39 -23.97 -11.49
N PHE A 19 -6.29 -23.91 -10.73
CA PHE A 19 -5.84 -25.03 -9.90
C PHE A 19 -6.79 -25.25 -8.71
N VAL A 20 -7.13 -24.19 -7.98
CA VAL A 20 -8.06 -24.26 -6.84
C VAL A 20 -9.44 -24.77 -7.28
N GLY A 21 -9.96 -24.32 -8.42
CA GLY A 21 -11.24 -24.78 -8.96
C GLY A 21 -11.26 -26.25 -9.41
N LYS A 22 -10.10 -26.85 -9.72
CA LYS A 22 -9.98 -28.28 -10.07
C LYS A 22 -9.86 -29.20 -8.84
N HIS A 23 -9.53 -28.64 -7.68
CA HIS A 23 -9.21 -29.38 -6.46
C HIS A 23 -10.27 -29.12 -5.37
N ARG A 24 -11.18 -30.09 -5.15
CA ARG A 24 -12.30 -29.98 -4.18
C ARG A 24 -11.86 -29.67 -2.75
N ASP A 25 -10.67 -30.12 -2.35
CA ASP A 25 -10.05 -29.87 -1.05
C ASP A 25 -9.59 -28.41 -0.88
N LEU A 26 -9.38 -27.69 -1.99
CA LEU A 26 -8.89 -26.32 -2.01
C LEU A 26 -9.99 -25.27 -2.21
N HIS A 27 -11.22 -25.67 -2.53
CA HIS A 27 -12.37 -24.77 -2.74
C HIS A 27 -12.61 -23.77 -1.59
N LYS A 28 -12.24 -24.12 -0.36
CA LYS A 28 -12.33 -23.20 0.80
C LYS A 28 -11.42 -21.97 0.71
N HIS A 29 -10.44 -21.99 -0.20
CA HIS A 29 -9.52 -20.90 -0.47
C HIS A 29 -9.77 -20.28 -1.85
N ASP A 30 -10.91 -20.55 -2.47
CA ASP A 30 -11.26 -19.93 -3.73
C ASP A 30 -11.41 -18.43 -3.53
N LEU A 31 -10.65 -17.66 -4.29
CA LEU A 31 -10.61 -16.21 -4.21
C LEU A 31 -11.41 -15.64 -5.37
N THR A 32 -12.39 -14.81 -5.04
CA THR A 32 -13.18 -14.13 -6.07
C THR A 32 -12.32 -13.09 -6.81
N VAL A 33 -12.80 -12.63 -7.96
CA VAL A 33 -12.15 -11.53 -8.70
C VAL A 33 -11.99 -10.28 -7.82
N LEU A 34 -13.00 -9.98 -6.98
CA LEU A 34 -12.96 -8.85 -6.05
C LEU A 34 -11.90 -9.02 -4.96
N ASP A 35 -11.67 -10.26 -4.50
CA ASP A 35 -10.62 -10.55 -3.52
C ASP A 35 -9.24 -10.34 -4.14
N TRP A 36 -9.04 -10.77 -5.39
CA TRP A 36 -7.81 -10.53 -6.13
C TRP A 36 -7.55 -9.04 -6.36
N GLU A 37 -8.56 -8.26 -6.73
CA GLU A 37 -8.44 -6.81 -6.87
C GLU A 37 -8.08 -6.13 -5.55
N SER A 38 -8.71 -6.57 -4.45
CA SER A 38 -8.39 -6.09 -3.10
C SER A 38 -6.95 -6.42 -2.70
N ILE A 39 -6.47 -7.63 -3.00
CA ILE A 39 -5.08 -8.05 -2.75
C ILE A 39 -4.12 -7.20 -3.58
N ILE A 40 -4.40 -6.95 -4.86
CA ILE A 40 -3.56 -6.11 -5.73
C ILE A 40 -3.47 -4.69 -5.18
N LEU A 41 -4.60 -4.09 -4.82
CA LEU A 41 -4.67 -2.76 -4.22
C LEU A 41 -3.84 -2.71 -2.93
N VAL A 42 -4.01 -3.72 -2.06
CA VAL A 42 -3.29 -3.78 -0.78
C VAL A 42 -1.78 -3.95 -0.97
N THR A 43 -1.39 -4.78 -1.94
CA THR A 43 0.00 -5.05 -2.27
C THR A 43 0.69 -3.82 -2.87
N GLY A 44 -0.05 -3.03 -3.67
CA GLY A 44 0.44 -1.80 -4.28
C GLY A 44 0.93 -0.79 -3.24
N TRP A 45 0.09 -0.46 -2.25
CA TRP A 45 0.49 0.50 -1.22
C TRP A 45 1.61 -0.04 -0.33
N LEU A 46 1.60 -1.33 0.04
CA LEU A 46 2.70 -1.93 0.80
C LEU A 46 4.04 -1.81 0.07
N LYS A 47 4.02 -1.94 -1.26
CA LYS A 47 5.20 -1.75 -2.11
C LYS A 47 5.65 -0.29 -2.15
N SER A 48 4.71 0.67 -2.25
CA SER A 48 5.03 2.10 -2.16
C SER A 48 5.70 2.44 -0.82
N PHE A 49 5.12 1.99 0.31
CA PHE A 49 5.68 2.19 1.64
C PHE A 49 7.07 1.57 1.82
N ARG A 50 7.25 0.33 1.35
CA ARG A 50 8.56 -0.33 1.37
C ARG A 50 9.59 0.46 0.55
N THR A 51 9.21 0.92 -0.63
CA THR A 51 10.09 1.68 -1.53
C THR A 51 10.50 3.00 -0.88
N ALA A 52 9.54 3.76 -0.36
CA ALA A 52 9.77 5.00 0.36
C ALA A 52 10.70 4.80 1.57
N THR A 53 10.42 3.80 2.41
CA THR A 53 11.23 3.51 3.59
C THR A 53 12.64 3.06 3.23
N THR A 54 12.78 2.25 2.17
CA THR A 54 14.10 1.83 1.65
C THR A 54 14.89 3.04 1.18
N LEU A 55 14.27 3.92 0.38
CA LEU A 55 14.88 5.13 -0.15
C LEU A 55 15.31 6.10 0.96
N MET A 56 14.47 6.27 1.99
CA MET A 56 14.81 7.09 3.16
C MET A 56 15.93 6.47 4.00
N SER A 57 15.95 5.14 4.14
CA SER A 57 16.97 4.43 4.95
C SER A 57 18.34 4.39 4.27
N THR A 58 18.39 4.36 2.93
CA THR A 58 19.65 4.37 2.17
C THR A 58 20.23 5.77 2.00
N THR A 59 19.41 6.81 2.15
CA THR A 59 19.84 8.20 2.03
C THR A 59 20.45 8.68 3.35
N LYS A 60 21.79 8.79 3.42
CA LYS A 60 22.51 9.22 4.64
C LYS A 60 22.06 10.57 5.22
N ARG A 61 21.68 11.52 4.36
CA ARG A 61 21.19 12.87 4.72
C ARG A 61 20.11 13.27 3.72
N PRO A 62 18.86 12.86 3.91
CA PRO A 62 17.79 13.24 3.00
C PRO A 62 17.53 14.74 3.11
N MET A 63 17.42 15.42 1.97
CA MET A 63 16.99 16.82 1.95
C MET A 63 15.54 16.90 2.42
N LEU A 64 15.19 17.98 3.12
CA LEU A 64 13.86 18.20 3.64
C LEU A 64 12.78 18.13 2.54
N SER A 65 13.04 18.78 1.40
CA SER A 65 12.17 18.75 0.22
C SER A 65 11.97 17.34 -0.35
N PHE A 66 13.00 16.50 -0.31
CA PHE A 66 12.93 15.12 -0.76
C PHE A 66 12.07 14.26 0.15
N THR A 67 12.27 14.36 1.47
CA THR A 67 11.44 13.66 2.46
C THR A 67 9.98 14.10 2.36
N HIS A 68 9.74 15.40 2.19
CA HIS A 68 8.41 15.97 2.00
C HIS A 68 7.73 15.44 0.72
N ALA A 69 8.45 15.39 -0.40
CA ALA A 69 7.92 14.84 -1.66
C ALA A 69 7.54 13.35 -1.53
N ILE A 70 8.35 12.55 -0.83
CA ILE A 70 8.03 11.14 -0.58
C ILE A 70 6.76 11.00 0.28
N PHE A 71 6.63 11.80 1.35
CA PHE A 71 5.45 11.75 2.21
C PHE A 71 4.18 12.17 1.47
N ARG A 72 4.28 13.19 0.61
CA ARG A 72 3.20 13.60 -0.29
C ARG A 72 2.81 12.49 -1.26
N GLY A 73 3.78 11.83 -1.88
CA GLY A 73 3.53 10.68 -2.75
C GLY A 73 2.78 9.55 -2.02
N LEU A 74 3.25 9.16 -0.83
CA LEU A 74 2.58 8.13 -0.02
C LEU A 74 1.15 8.52 0.38
N GLN A 75 0.92 9.79 0.70
CA GLN A 75 -0.39 10.28 1.08
C GLN A 75 -1.37 10.26 -0.10
N GLU A 76 -0.92 10.63 -1.30
CA GLU A 76 -1.74 10.57 -2.52
C GLU A 76 -2.04 9.12 -2.93
N ASP A 77 -1.05 8.22 -2.80
CA ASP A 77 -1.23 6.78 -3.02
C ASP A 77 -2.30 6.20 -2.08
N LEU A 78 -2.28 6.57 -0.78
CA LEU A 78 -3.29 6.18 0.19
C LEU A 78 -4.66 6.76 -0.11
N ARG A 79 -4.72 8.04 -0.52
CA ARG A 79 -5.96 8.70 -0.90
C ARG A 79 -6.62 8.01 -2.10
N THR A 80 -5.83 7.66 -3.12
CA THR A 80 -6.31 6.92 -4.29
C THR A 80 -6.80 5.54 -3.89
N SER A 81 -6.02 4.82 -3.07
CA SER A 81 -6.39 3.50 -2.54
C SER A 81 -7.70 3.53 -1.73
N LEU A 82 -7.90 4.56 -0.89
CA LEU A 82 -9.11 4.76 -0.11
C LEU A 82 -10.35 5.04 -0.98
N ARG A 83 -10.16 5.70 -2.13
CA ARG A 83 -11.23 5.97 -3.10
C ARG A 83 -11.64 4.71 -3.85
N ASP A 84 -10.66 3.89 -4.20
CA ASP A 84 -10.86 2.69 -5.01
C ASP A 84 -11.22 1.46 -4.15
N LEU A 85 -11.29 1.64 -2.81
CA LEU A 85 -11.65 0.60 -1.85
C LEU A 85 -13.12 0.16 -2.02
N PRO A 86 -13.41 -1.15 -2.12
CA PRO A 86 -14.78 -1.67 -2.13
C PRO A 86 -15.54 -1.32 -0.85
N ILE A 87 -16.86 -1.09 -0.94
CA ILE A 87 -17.70 -0.82 0.24
C ILE A 87 -17.79 -2.02 1.19
N THR A 88 -17.51 -3.22 0.69
CA THR A 88 -17.47 -4.48 1.44
C THR A 88 -16.20 -4.64 2.27
N THR A 89 -15.23 -3.73 2.13
CA THR A 89 -13.95 -3.83 2.83
C THR A 89 -14.14 -3.74 4.35
N PRO A 90 -13.49 -4.61 5.15
CA PRO A 90 -13.55 -4.55 6.60
C PRO A 90 -13.22 -3.14 7.12
N SER A 91 -14.06 -2.64 8.02
CA SER A 91 -13.92 -1.30 8.61
C SER A 91 -12.55 -1.10 9.28
N VAL A 92 -11.97 -2.16 9.85
CA VAL A 92 -10.63 -2.15 10.44
C VAL A 92 -9.55 -1.78 9.42
N LEU A 93 -9.62 -2.33 8.21
CA LEU A 93 -8.64 -2.03 7.16
C LEU A 93 -8.80 -0.59 6.66
N ARG A 94 -10.05 -0.17 6.46
CA ARG A 94 -10.36 1.22 6.07
C ARG A 94 -9.86 2.22 7.10
N ASN A 95 -10.13 1.97 8.38
CA ASN A 95 -9.68 2.82 9.47
C ASN A 95 -8.15 2.85 9.56
N GLY A 96 -7.48 1.70 9.42
CA GLY A 96 -6.01 1.66 9.38
C GLY A 96 -5.40 2.50 8.25
N LEU A 97 -6.02 2.51 7.06
CA LEU A 97 -5.57 3.36 5.95
C LEU A 97 -5.84 4.85 6.21
N VAL A 98 -6.97 5.19 6.82
CA VAL A 98 -7.28 6.57 7.25
C VAL A 98 -6.28 7.04 8.31
N ASP A 99 -6.00 6.20 9.31
CA ASP A 99 -5.02 6.49 10.37
C ASP A 99 -3.62 6.67 9.79
N ALA A 100 -3.22 5.84 8.82
CA ALA A 100 -1.94 6.00 8.11
C ALA A 100 -1.88 7.32 7.33
N HIS A 101 -2.97 7.68 6.63
CA HIS A 101 -3.06 8.95 5.90
C HIS A 101 -2.99 10.15 6.85
N LEU A 102 -3.72 10.12 7.97
CA LEU A 102 -3.65 11.15 9.01
C LEU A 102 -2.25 11.23 9.62
N LYS A 103 -1.62 10.08 9.88
CA LYS A 103 -0.28 10.04 10.45
C LYS A 103 0.77 10.67 9.54
N LEU A 104 0.67 10.45 8.22
CA LEU A 104 1.49 11.15 7.24
C LEU A 104 1.17 12.65 7.23
N SER A 105 -0.09 13.03 7.41
CA SER A 105 -0.52 14.42 7.50
C SER A 105 0.11 15.15 8.70
N ASP A 106 0.20 14.49 9.86
CA ASP A 106 0.82 15.07 11.07
C ASP A 106 2.28 15.48 10.85
N TYR A 107 2.99 14.83 9.92
CA TYR A 107 4.36 15.19 9.64
C TYR A 107 4.50 16.54 8.92
N TYR A 108 3.48 17.01 8.18
CA TYR A 108 3.50 18.34 7.55
C TYR A 108 3.62 19.47 8.56
N TYR A 109 2.99 19.34 9.72
CA TYR A 109 3.15 20.35 10.78
C TYR A 109 4.63 20.55 11.16
N LYS A 110 5.42 19.47 11.20
CA LYS A 110 6.87 19.55 11.47
C LYS A 110 7.68 20.15 10.30
N PHE A 111 7.16 20.04 9.08
CA PHE A 111 7.77 20.67 7.90
C PHE A 111 7.43 22.17 7.83
N ASP A 112 6.23 22.57 8.21
CA ASP A 112 5.78 23.97 8.22
C ASP A 112 6.46 24.81 9.32
N GLU A 113 6.80 24.20 10.47
CA GLU A 113 7.61 24.85 11.52
C GLU A 113 9.09 25.02 11.14
N SER A 114 9.55 24.35 10.08
CA SER A 114 10.94 24.43 9.65
C SER A 114 11.21 25.74 8.90
N PRO A 115 12.29 26.48 9.23
CA PRO A 115 12.67 27.70 8.52
C PRO A 115 13.20 27.43 7.10
N TYR A 116 13.33 26.16 6.70
CA TYR A 116 13.80 25.74 5.38
C TYR A 116 12.63 25.52 4.42
N TYR A 117 12.70 26.18 3.26
CA TYR A 117 11.66 26.11 2.23
C TYR A 117 11.58 24.69 1.63
N THR A 118 10.38 24.09 1.65
CA THR A 118 10.04 22.89 0.88
C THR A 118 9.34 23.33 -0.41
N TRP A 119 10.04 23.33 -1.55
CA TRP A 119 9.42 23.47 -2.88
C TRP A 119 8.73 22.17 -3.29
#